data_AF-A0A6C0DMS6-F1
#
_entry.id   AF-A0A6C0DMS6-F1
#
_cell.length_a   1.000
_cell.length_b   1.000
_cell.length_c   1.000
_cell.angle_alpha   90.00
_cell.angle_beta   90.00
_cell.angle_gamma   90.00
#
_symmetry.space_group_name_H-M   'P 1'
#
loop_
_entity.id
_entity.type
_entity.pdbx_description
1 polymer ?
#
loop_
_entity_poly.entity_id
_entity_poly.type
_entity_poly.pdbx_seq_one_letter_code
_entity_poly.pdbx_strand_id
1 'polypeptide(L)'
;MVLVNNSEFYEIATLFLFLISYIVSFSVLFRTETELVGFGILNFVHAGIILYIVNAFTNRVDSIFYLNAGLLLPYVSIFVAGLFYFISLILVNTTLFGLETKFMNTYGTPLHLSANYREMLDSIKTLLVVLFVLPIFIYGIVLNCKPLLDFGFLRALSQPYSSIAFYAFVMILAVVIVGLSCRQLVLANRFSKLKNKDLLK
;
A
#
# COMPACT_ATOMS: atom_id res chain seq x y z
N MET A 1 11.33 -0.91 -35.80
CA MET A 1 12.20 -1.09 -34.62
C MET A 1 12.04 0.16 -33.78
N VAL A 2 11.10 0.15 -32.83
CA VAL A 2 10.76 1.33 -32.02
C VAL A 2 11.82 1.44 -30.95
N LEU A 3 12.61 2.52 -30.98
CA LEU A 3 13.51 2.89 -29.89
C LEU A 3 12.64 3.22 -28.68
N VAL A 4 12.38 2.21 -27.84
CA VAL A 4 11.88 2.43 -26.49
C VAL A 4 12.91 3.32 -25.82
N ASN A 5 12.49 4.51 -25.42
CA ASN A 5 13.35 5.49 -24.78
C ASN A 5 13.97 4.83 -23.54
N ASN A 6 15.30 4.79 -23.43
CA ASN A 6 15.99 3.99 -22.40
C ASN A 6 15.46 4.29 -20.98
N SER A 7 15.05 5.53 -20.70
CA SER A 7 14.43 5.94 -19.43
C SER A 7 13.14 5.22 -19.09
N GLU A 8 12.23 5.03 -20.05
CA GLU A 8 10.94 4.35 -19.83
C GLU A 8 11.14 2.85 -19.57
N PHE A 9 12.14 2.25 -20.23
CA PHE A 9 12.50 0.86 -19.99
C PHE A 9 13.01 0.63 -18.56
N TYR A 10 13.85 1.54 -18.03
CA TYR A 10 14.32 1.46 -16.65
C TYR A 10 13.19 1.63 -15.62
N GLU A 11 12.23 2.53 -15.86
CA GLU A 11 11.08 2.71 -14.97
C GLU A 11 10.22 1.44 -14.90
N ILE A 12 9.92 0.83 -16.05
CA ILE A 12 9.13 -0.41 -16.13
C ILE A 12 9.88 -1.57 -15.46
N ALA A 13 11.17 -1.74 -15.76
CA ALA A 13 11.98 -2.80 -15.16
C ALA A 13 12.05 -2.68 -13.63
N THR A 14 12.17 -1.45 -13.13
CA THR A 14 12.19 -1.15 -11.69
C THR A 14 10.86 -1.52 -11.03
N LEU A 15 9.72 -1.16 -11.64
CA LEU A 15 8.39 -1.53 -11.16
C LEU A 15 8.18 -3.06 -11.15
N PHE A 16 8.68 -3.77 -12.17
CA PHE A 16 8.62 -5.24 -12.22
C PHE A 16 9.46 -5.90 -11.12
N LEU A 17 10.66 -5.39 -10.85
CA LEU A 17 11.52 -5.90 -9.78
C LEU A 17 10.88 -5.72 -8.40
N PHE A 18 10.24 -4.56 -8.20
CA PHE A 18 9.47 -4.29 -6.99
C PHE A 18 8.24 -5.21 -6.85
N LEU A 19 7.50 -5.45 -7.94
CA LEU A 19 6.38 -6.39 -7.94
C LEU A 19 6.80 -7.80 -7.52
N ILE A 20 7.89 -8.32 -8.09
CA ILE A 20 8.44 -9.63 -7.72
C ILE A 20 8.85 -9.65 -6.24
N SER A 21 9.50 -8.57 -5.78
CA SER A 21 9.93 -8.43 -4.38
C SER A 21 8.74 -8.47 -3.40
N TYR A 22 7.60 -7.87 -3.76
CA TYR A 22 6.36 -7.99 -2.97
C TYR A 22 5.79 -9.40 -2.96
N ILE A 23 5.74 -10.07 -4.11
CA ILE A 23 5.21 -11.44 -4.20
C ILE A 23 6.02 -12.37 -3.30
N VAL A 24 7.36 -12.26 -3.34
CA VAL A 24 8.25 -13.02 -2.46
C VAL A 24 8.01 -12.64 -1.00
N SER A 25 7.92 -11.35 -0.68
CA SER A 25 7.66 -10.87 0.69
C SER A 25 6.35 -11.42 1.25
N PHE A 26 5.26 -11.38 0.47
CA PHE A 26 3.98 -11.95 0.87
C PHE A 26 4.06 -13.47 1.02
N SER A 27 4.75 -14.18 0.12
CA SER A 27 4.93 -15.63 0.23
C SER A 27 5.62 -16.04 1.54
N VAL A 28 6.60 -15.25 2.00
CA VAL A 28 7.30 -15.46 3.28
C VAL A 28 6.43 -15.01 4.47
N LEU A 29 5.64 -13.94 4.32
CA LEU A 29 4.75 -13.38 5.33
C LEU A 29 3.65 -14.34 5.79
N PHE A 30 3.13 -15.18 4.89
CA PHE A 30 2.06 -16.13 5.19
C PHE A 30 2.56 -17.46 5.77
N ARG A 31 3.88 -17.66 5.89
CA ARG A 31 4.46 -18.84 6.55
C ARG A 31 4.68 -18.55 8.04
N THR A 32 4.08 -19.37 8.91
CA THR A 32 4.05 -19.22 10.38
C THR A 32 5.40 -18.99 11.04
N GLU A 33 6.43 -19.68 10.56
CA GLU A 33 7.79 -19.62 11.15
C GLU A 33 8.59 -18.40 10.67
N THR A 34 8.21 -17.79 9.55
CA THR A 34 8.99 -16.72 8.89
C THR A 34 8.24 -15.40 8.82
N GLU A 35 7.10 -15.25 9.52
CA GLU A 35 6.24 -14.08 9.42
C GLU A 35 6.99 -12.78 9.75
N LEU A 36 7.82 -12.80 10.79
CA LEU A 36 8.60 -11.65 11.25
C LEU A 36 9.66 -11.23 10.21
N VAL A 37 10.34 -12.20 9.60
CA VAL A 37 11.25 -11.96 8.48
C VAL A 37 10.48 -11.40 7.28
N GLY A 38 9.29 -11.93 7.01
CA GLY A 38 8.39 -11.46 5.95
C GLY A 38 7.99 -9.99 6.12
N PHE A 39 7.56 -9.59 7.33
CA PHE A 39 7.26 -8.18 7.62
C PHE A 39 8.50 -7.29 7.55
N GLY A 40 9.67 -7.80 7.95
CA GLY A 40 10.95 -7.09 7.83
C GLY A 40 11.30 -6.79 6.37
N ILE A 41 11.34 -7.82 5.52
CA ILE A 41 11.62 -7.67 4.08
C ILE A 41 10.60 -6.74 3.43
N LEU A 42 9.30 -6.93 3.72
CA LEU A 42 8.22 -6.11 3.18
C LEU A 42 8.39 -4.64 3.52
N ASN A 43 8.90 -4.31 4.71
CA ASN A 43 9.15 -2.94 5.14
C ASN A 43 10.29 -2.29 4.35
N PHE A 44 11.39 -3.03 4.12
CA PHE A 44 12.50 -2.56 3.28
C PHE A 44 12.06 -2.33 1.82
N VAL A 45 11.34 -3.30 1.25
CA VAL A 45 10.82 -3.20 -0.12
C VAL A 45 9.86 -2.01 -0.26
N HIS A 46 8.94 -1.85 0.70
CA HIS A 46 7.98 -0.74 0.68
C HIS A 46 8.64 0.63 0.86
N ALA A 47 9.66 0.74 1.72
CA ALA A 47 10.43 1.98 1.88
C ALA A 47 11.11 2.39 0.57
N GLY A 48 11.76 1.45 -0.13
CA GLY A 48 12.40 1.71 -1.42
C GLY A 48 11.41 2.22 -2.47
N ILE A 49 10.20 1.67 -2.47
CA ILE A 49 9.14 2.06 -3.41
C ILE A 49 8.54 3.41 -3.09
N ILE A 50 8.30 3.72 -1.82
CA ILE A 50 7.87 5.06 -1.43
C ILE A 50 8.90 6.09 -1.88
N LEU A 51 10.20 5.84 -1.65
CA LEU A 51 11.25 6.76 -2.10
C LEU A 51 11.25 6.94 -3.62
N TYR A 52 11.10 5.84 -4.37
CA TYR A 52 10.99 5.88 -5.83
C TYR A 52 9.76 6.68 -6.29
N ILE A 53 8.58 6.41 -5.71
CA ILE A 53 7.32 7.09 -6.01
C ILE A 53 7.44 8.57 -5.65
N VAL A 54 7.93 8.92 -4.46
CA VAL A 54 8.10 10.30 -4.01
C VAL A 54 9.04 11.06 -4.95
N ASN A 55 10.16 10.46 -5.36
CA ASN A 55 11.07 11.06 -6.32
C ASN A 55 10.40 11.29 -7.69
N ALA A 56 9.61 10.32 -8.17
CA ALA A 56 8.83 10.47 -9.40
C ALA A 56 7.75 11.57 -9.29
N PHE A 57 7.15 11.71 -8.10
CA PHE A 57 6.19 12.75 -7.78
C PHE A 57 6.84 14.13 -7.75
N THR A 58 7.94 14.33 -7.00
CA THR A 58 8.62 15.63 -6.86
C THR A 58 9.05 16.20 -8.21
N ASN A 59 9.49 15.34 -9.13
CA ASN A 59 9.87 15.75 -10.48
C ASN A 59 8.67 16.16 -11.36
N ARG A 60 7.43 15.87 -10.92
CA ARG A 60 6.18 16.20 -11.61
C ARG A 60 5.29 17.16 -10.82
N VAL A 61 5.70 17.61 -9.63
CA VAL A 61 4.90 18.43 -8.70
C VAL A 61 4.36 19.70 -9.37
N ASP A 62 5.20 20.41 -10.13
CA ASP A 62 4.77 21.63 -10.80
C ASP A 62 3.63 21.35 -11.79
N SER A 63 3.67 20.23 -12.51
CA SER A 63 2.60 19.82 -13.41
C SER A 63 1.34 19.33 -12.68
N ILE A 64 1.51 18.74 -11.48
CA ILE A 64 0.43 18.12 -10.70
C ILE A 64 -0.45 19.16 -10.02
N PHE A 65 0.11 20.29 -9.58
CA PHE A 65 -0.70 21.38 -9.00
C PHE A 65 -1.60 22.07 -10.03
N TYR A 66 -1.26 22.02 -11.31
CA TYR A 66 -2.14 22.45 -12.40
C TYR A 66 -3.11 21.37 -12.90
N LEU A 67 -3.06 20.15 -12.33
CA LEU A 67 -3.99 19.09 -12.71
C LEU A 67 -5.38 19.36 -12.14
N ASN A 68 -6.38 19.13 -12.99
CA ASN A 68 -7.78 19.15 -12.58
C ASN A 68 -8.05 18.15 -11.43
N ALA A 69 -9.06 18.44 -10.60
CA ALA A 69 -9.42 17.63 -9.43
C ALA A 69 -9.61 16.13 -9.72
N GLY A 70 -9.94 15.76 -10.97
CA GLY A 70 -10.07 14.38 -11.44
C GLY A 70 -8.77 13.57 -11.46
N LEU A 71 -7.62 14.22 -11.66
CA LEU A 71 -6.32 13.58 -11.60
C LEU A 71 -5.67 13.74 -10.22
N LEU A 72 -5.95 14.85 -9.53
CA LEU A 72 -5.39 15.11 -8.21
C LEU A 72 -5.83 14.07 -7.17
N LEU A 73 -7.12 13.73 -7.11
CA LEU A 73 -7.65 12.84 -6.07
C LEU A 73 -7.05 11.42 -6.11
N PRO A 74 -6.96 10.74 -7.28
CA PRO A 74 -6.26 9.46 -7.38
C PRO A 74 -4.80 9.53 -6.93
N TYR A 75 -4.05 10.55 -7.33
CA TYR A 75 -2.66 10.71 -6.93
C TYR A 75 -2.51 10.89 -5.41
N VAL A 76 -3.34 11.75 -4.80
CA VAL A 76 -3.38 11.93 -3.34
C VAL A 76 -3.76 10.62 -2.65
N SER A 77 -4.72 9.86 -3.19
CA SER A 77 -5.13 8.58 -2.60
C SER A 77 -4.00 7.55 -2.59
N ILE A 78 -3.20 7.46 -3.67
CA ILE A 78 -2.03 6.58 -3.75
C ILE A 78 -0.99 6.99 -2.73
N PHE A 79 -0.71 8.30 -2.63
CA PHE A 79 0.28 8.83 -1.70
C PHE A 79 -0.10 8.57 -0.23
N VAL A 80 -1.34 8.88 0.13
CA VAL A 80 -1.88 8.62 1.49
C VAL A 80 -1.87 7.13 1.79
N ALA A 81 -2.27 6.29 0.84
CA ALA A 81 -2.25 4.84 1.01
C ALA A 81 -0.85 4.31 1.26
N GLY A 82 0.15 4.76 0.50
CA GLY A 82 1.55 4.41 0.70
C GLY A 82 2.05 4.82 2.10
N LEU A 83 1.82 6.07 2.50
CA LEU A 83 2.23 6.54 3.83
C LEU A 83 1.60 5.72 4.97
N PHE A 84 0.30 5.48 4.91
CA PHE A 84 -0.40 4.73 5.96
C PHE A 84 0.02 3.25 5.98
N TYR A 85 0.32 2.68 4.81
CA TYR A 85 0.87 1.33 4.70
C TYR A 85 2.23 1.24 5.40
N PHE A 86 3.13 2.19 5.14
CA PHE A 86 4.44 2.24 5.77
C PHE A 86 4.36 2.40 7.30
N ILE A 87 3.53 3.33 7.78
CA ILE A 87 3.32 3.52 9.22
C ILE A 87 2.76 2.23 9.85
N SER A 88 1.78 1.59 9.19
CA SER A 88 1.20 0.33 9.67
C SER A 88 2.26 -0.79 9.76
N LEU A 89 3.15 -0.89 8.77
CA LEU A 89 4.25 -1.85 8.79
C LEU A 89 5.23 -1.60 9.94
N ILE A 90 5.61 -0.34 10.19
CA ILE A 90 6.46 0.02 11.33
C ILE A 90 5.81 -0.41 12.64
N LEU A 91 4.53 -0.05 12.84
CA LEU A 91 3.79 -0.40 14.06
C LEU A 91 3.74 -1.92 14.28
N VAL A 92 3.42 -2.69 13.24
CA VAL A 92 3.36 -4.15 13.33
C VAL A 92 4.74 -4.74 13.60
N ASN A 93 5.78 -4.31 12.88
CA ASN A 93 7.15 -4.77 13.08
C ASN A 93 7.64 -4.50 14.50
N THR A 94 7.54 -3.27 15.00
CA THR A 94 7.95 -2.93 16.37
C THR A 94 7.23 -3.76 17.41
N THR A 95 5.95 -4.07 17.17
CA THR A 95 5.16 -4.93 18.07
C THR A 95 5.64 -6.37 18.02
N LEU A 96 5.85 -6.93 16.83
CA LEU A 96 6.32 -8.30 16.65
C LEU A 96 7.73 -8.52 17.23
N PHE A 97 8.67 -7.61 16.98
CA PHE A 97 10.01 -7.65 17.62
C PHE A 97 9.92 -7.52 19.14
N GLY A 98 9.03 -6.66 19.65
CA GLY A 98 8.79 -6.51 21.08
C GLY A 98 8.17 -7.74 21.74
N LEU A 99 7.42 -8.55 20.99
CA LEU A 99 6.89 -9.84 21.43
C LEU A 99 7.99 -10.91 21.35
N GLU A 100 8.70 -11.01 20.22
CA GLU A 100 9.79 -11.97 20.03
C GLU A 100 10.84 -11.86 21.14
N THR A 101 11.33 -10.65 21.44
CA THR A 101 12.32 -10.42 22.52
C THR A 101 11.84 -10.86 23.91
N LYS A 102 10.52 -10.89 24.16
CA LYS A 102 9.94 -11.37 25.42
C LYS A 102 9.69 -12.87 25.43
N PHE A 103 9.22 -13.42 24.31
CA PHE A 103 8.80 -14.82 24.20
C PHE A 103 9.94 -15.75 23.79
N MET A 104 10.97 -15.30 23.07
CA MET A 104 12.19 -16.08 22.80
C MET A 104 12.87 -16.55 24.08
N ASN A 105 12.85 -15.71 25.13
CA ASN A 105 13.41 -16.08 26.43
C ASN A 105 12.56 -17.12 27.19
N THR A 106 11.33 -17.43 26.73
CA THR A 106 10.38 -18.28 27.48
C THR A 106 9.88 -19.51 26.70
N TYR A 107 9.63 -19.41 25.39
CA TYR A 107 8.98 -20.46 24.58
C TYR A 107 9.62 -20.73 23.20
N GLY A 108 10.63 -19.97 22.78
CA GLY A 108 11.28 -20.14 21.46
C GLY A 108 10.40 -19.71 20.28
N THR A 109 10.71 -20.19 19.07
CA THR A 109 9.90 -20.01 17.84
C THR A 109 9.01 -21.25 17.61
N PRO A 110 7.75 -21.10 17.15
CA PRO A 110 7.10 -19.91 16.61
C PRO A 110 6.50 -18.94 17.65
N LEU A 111 6.12 -17.75 17.18
CA LEU A 111 5.44 -16.73 17.99
C LEU A 111 4.02 -17.24 18.39
N HIS A 112 3.89 -17.77 19.61
CA HIS A 112 2.60 -18.22 20.15
C HIS A 112 1.73 -17.02 20.56
N LEU A 113 0.88 -16.57 19.64
CA LEU A 113 -0.14 -15.54 19.86
C LEU A 113 -1.46 -16.17 20.31
N SER A 114 -2.22 -15.49 21.17
CA SER A 114 -3.60 -15.89 21.46
C SER A 114 -4.47 -15.81 20.18
N ALA A 115 -5.53 -16.62 20.12
CA ALA A 115 -6.39 -16.72 18.92
C ALA A 115 -6.88 -15.36 18.40
N ASN A 116 -7.29 -14.46 19.31
CA ASN A 116 -7.74 -13.12 18.95
C ASN A 116 -6.64 -12.28 18.29
N TYR A 117 -5.38 -12.41 18.73
CA TYR A 117 -4.27 -11.69 18.11
C TYR A 117 -3.84 -12.29 16.79
N ARG A 118 -3.96 -13.61 16.64
CA ARG A 118 -3.71 -14.29 15.39
C ARG A 118 -4.68 -13.81 14.31
N GLU A 119 -5.97 -13.77 14.62
CA GLU A 119 -7.00 -13.26 13.70
C GLU A 119 -6.78 -11.79 13.34
N MET A 120 -6.35 -10.97 14.30
CA MET A 120 -6.05 -9.56 14.06
C MET A 120 -4.83 -9.39 13.13
N LEU A 121 -3.77 -10.16 13.36
CA LEU A 121 -2.58 -10.16 12.53
C LEU A 121 -2.90 -10.63 11.10
N ASP A 122 -3.69 -11.70 10.95
CA ASP A 122 -4.08 -12.24 9.65
C ASP A 122 -5.01 -11.27 8.88
N SER A 123 -5.86 -10.53 9.60
CA SER A 123 -6.63 -9.41 9.03
C SER A 123 -5.73 -8.29 8.50
N ILE A 124 -4.67 -7.95 9.25
CA ILE A 124 -3.67 -6.95 8.81
C ILE A 124 -2.91 -7.46 7.59
N LYS A 125 -2.46 -8.72 7.56
CA LYS A 125 -1.79 -9.33 6.40
C LYS A 125 -2.66 -9.27 5.15
N THR A 126 -3.93 -9.61 5.29
CA THR A 126 -4.89 -9.57 4.17
C THR A 126 -5.07 -8.14 3.65
N LEU A 127 -5.22 -7.16 4.55
CA LEU A 127 -5.33 -5.75 4.17
C LEU A 127 -4.04 -5.22 3.50
N LEU A 128 -2.86 -5.67 3.93
CA LEU A 128 -1.59 -5.34 3.27
C LEU A 128 -1.59 -5.81 1.81
N VAL A 129 -2.03 -7.04 1.52
CA VAL A 129 -2.11 -7.52 0.13
C VAL A 129 -3.07 -6.68 -0.70
N VAL A 130 -4.27 -6.41 -0.17
CA VAL A 130 -5.30 -5.62 -0.87
C VAL A 130 -4.81 -4.19 -1.14
N LEU A 131 -4.18 -3.55 -0.16
CA LEU A 131 -3.65 -2.19 -0.26
C LEU A 131 -2.34 -2.10 -1.03
N PHE A 132 -1.71 -3.22 -1.37
CA PHE A 132 -0.67 -3.25 -2.38
C PHE A 132 -1.26 -3.24 -3.80
N VAL A 133 -2.28 -4.06 -4.06
CA VAL A 133 -2.86 -4.23 -5.40
C VAL A 133 -3.69 -3.02 -5.83
N LEU A 134 -4.56 -2.50 -4.96
CA LEU A 134 -5.51 -1.44 -5.33
C LEU A 134 -4.83 -0.11 -5.76
N PRO A 135 -3.81 0.42 -5.05
CA PRO A 135 -3.11 1.63 -5.47
C PRO A 135 -2.31 1.44 -6.76
N ILE A 136 -1.77 0.24 -7.02
CA ILE A 136 -1.11 -0.06 -8.30
C ILE A 136 -2.12 -0.07 -9.43
N PHE A 137 -3.28 -0.67 -9.21
CA PHE A 137 -4.36 -0.71 -10.19
C PHE A 137 -4.87 0.69 -10.55
N ILE A 138 -5.16 1.53 -9.54
CA ILE A 138 -5.60 2.91 -9.79
C ILE A 138 -4.49 3.74 -10.46
N TYR A 139 -3.22 3.53 -10.10
CA TYR A 139 -2.09 4.19 -10.78
C TYR A 139 -1.99 3.79 -12.25
N GLY A 140 -2.18 2.50 -12.58
CA GLY A 140 -2.25 2.02 -13.95
C GLY A 140 -3.38 2.66 -14.75
N ILE A 141 -4.56 2.85 -14.14
CA ILE A 141 -5.68 3.56 -14.76
C ILE A 141 -5.31 5.02 -15.02
N VAL A 142 -4.72 5.71 -14.05
CA VAL A 142 -4.35 7.13 -14.17
C VAL A 142 -3.33 7.35 -15.30
N LEU A 143 -2.37 6.44 -15.46
CA LEU A 143 -1.37 6.53 -16.54
C LEU A 143 -1.98 6.30 -17.93
N ASN A 144 -2.78 5.24 -18.09
CA ASN A 144 -3.32 4.85 -19.41
C ASN A 144 -4.56 5.64 -19.84
N CYS A 145 -5.34 6.14 -18.87
CA CYS A 145 -6.59 6.85 -19.11
C CYS A 145 -6.53 8.33 -18.70
N LYS A 146 -5.33 8.91 -18.58
CA LYS A 146 -5.11 10.34 -18.29
C LYS A 146 -6.03 11.28 -19.09
N PRO A 147 -6.16 11.16 -20.43
CA PRO A 147 -7.01 12.08 -21.20
C PRO A 147 -8.49 12.00 -20.84
N LEU A 148 -8.99 10.87 -20.31
CA LEU A 148 -10.37 10.73 -19.85
C LEU A 148 -10.60 11.36 -18.46
N LEU A 149 -9.53 11.52 -17.67
CA LEU A 149 -9.56 12.03 -16.30
C LEU A 149 -9.17 13.52 -16.21
N ASP A 150 -8.55 14.07 -17.26
CA ASP A 150 -8.02 15.43 -17.29
C ASP A 150 -9.10 16.52 -17.51
N PHE A 151 -10.38 16.14 -17.57
CA PHE A 151 -11.48 17.09 -17.65
C PHE A 151 -12.05 17.34 -16.25
N GLY A 152 -12.14 18.61 -15.83
CA GLY A 152 -12.73 18.98 -14.55
C GLY A 152 -14.18 18.50 -14.40
N PHE A 153 -14.65 18.34 -13.15
CA PHE A 153 -15.96 17.76 -12.81
C PHE A 153 -17.14 18.38 -13.60
N LEU A 154 -17.17 19.71 -13.75
CA LEU A 154 -18.21 20.41 -14.52
C LEU A 154 -18.19 20.05 -16.02
N ARG A 155 -17.01 19.79 -16.57
CA ARG A 155 -16.81 19.39 -17.97
C ARG A 155 -17.08 17.90 -18.15
N ALA A 156 -16.96 17.09 -17.10
CA ALA A 156 -17.38 15.69 -17.11
C ALA A 156 -18.90 15.58 -17.27
N LEU A 157 -19.69 16.44 -16.62
CA LEU A 157 -21.16 16.43 -16.74
C LEU A 157 -21.69 16.67 -18.16
N SER A 158 -20.88 17.31 -19.03
CA SER A 158 -21.22 17.52 -20.44
C SER A 158 -20.76 16.38 -21.36
N GLN A 159 -20.07 15.36 -20.83
CA GLN A 159 -19.57 14.22 -21.60
C GLN A 159 -20.62 13.10 -21.72
N PRO A 160 -20.43 12.14 -22.64
CA PRO A 160 -21.25 10.94 -22.71
C PRO A 160 -21.31 10.23 -21.36
N TYR A 161 -22.46 9.61 -21.06
CA TYR A 161 -22.70 8.89 -19.80
C TYR A 161 -21.58 7.89 -19.44
N SER A 162 -21.00 7.22 -20.44
CA SER A 162 -19.89 6.28 -20.25
C SER A 162 -18.64 6.93 -19.63
N SER A 163 -18.33 8.17 -20.02
CA SER A 163 -17.17 8.91 -19.50
C SER A 163 -17.42 9.41 -18.07
N ILE A 164 -18.65 9.80 -17.76
CA ILE A 164 -19.06 10.19 -16.40
C ILE A 164 -19.02 8.97 -15.45
N ALA A 165 -19.54 7.83 -15.89
CA ALA A 165 -19.52 6.60 -15.11
C ALA A 165 -18.08 6.14 -14.81
N PHE A 166 -17.19 6.24 -15.79
CA PHE A 166 -15.77 5.94 -15.61
C PHE A 166 -15.10 6.90 -14.62
N TYR A 167 -15.34 8.21 -14.75
CA TYR A 167 -14.84 9.21 -13.81
C TYR A 167 -15.30 8.92 -12.38
N ALA A 168 -16.61 8.69 -12.20
CA ALA A 168 -17.19 8.39 -10.90
C ALA A 168 -16.59 7.10 -10.30
N PHE A 169 -16.40 6.05 -11.12
CA PHE A 169 -15.75 4.81 -10.69
C PHE A 169 -14.34 5.05 -10.14
N VAL A 170 -13.52 5.83 -10.84
CA VAL A 170 -12.15 6.14 -10.38
C VAL A 170 -12.16 6.95 -9.07
N MET A 171 -13.07 7.92 -8.94
CA MET A 171 -13.19 8.71 -7.71
C MET A 171 -13.66 7.86 -6.51
N ILE A 172 -14.65 6.99 -6.72
CA ILE A 172 -15.12 6.04 -5.69
C ILE A 172 -13.99 5.11 -5.28
N LEU A 173 -13.23 4.59 -6.25
CA LEU A 173 -12.10 3.70 -5.98
C LEU A 173 -11.02 4.42 -5.14
N ALA A 174 -10.69 5.67 -5.46
CA ALA A 174 -9.75 6.49 -4.69
C ALA A 174 -10.21 6.67 -3.22
N VAL A 175 -11.50 6.93 -3.00
CA VAL A 175 -12.08 7.06 -1.65
C VAL A 175 -12.04 5.73 -0.90
N VAL A 176 -12.37 4.62 -1.57
CA VAL A 176 -12.30 3.26 -0.97
C VAL A 176 -10.87 2.93 -0.56
N ILE A 177 -9.87 3.26 -1.38
CA ILE A 177 -8.45 3.06 -1.05
C ILE A 177 -8.10 3.81 0.24
N VAL A 178 -8.42 5.10 0.34
CA VAL A 178 -8.17 5.89 1.55
C VAL A 178 -8.89 5.29 2.76
N GLY A 179 -10.16 4.89 2.61
CA GLY A 179 -10.93 4.27 3.69
C GLY A 179 -10.32 2.95 4.19
N LEU A 180 -9.86 2.09 3.28
CA LEU A 180 -9.16 0.85 3.61
C LEU A 180 -7.81 1.12 4.29
N SER A 181 -7.05 2.11 3.82
CA SER A 181 -5.79 2.52 4.44
C SER A 181 -5.99 3.05 5.86
N CYS A 182 -7.03 3.86 6.09
CA CYS A 182 -7.41 4.29 7.44
C CYS A 182 -7.74 3.09 8.33
N ARG A 183 -8.55 2.14 7.83
CA ARG A 183 -8.91 0.92 8.58
C ARG A 183 -7.68 0.09 8.93
N GLN A 184 -6.75 -0.07 7.99
CA GLN A 184 -5.49 -0.77 8.21
C GLN A 184 -4.67 -0.10 9.33
N LEU A 185 -4.52 1.22 9.28
CA LEU A 185 -3.78 1.98 10.28
C LEU A 185 -4.42 1.86 11.68
N VAL A 186 -5.75 1.91 11.76
CA VAL A 186 -6.48 1.72 13.03
C VAL A 186 -6.24 0.31 13.59
N LEU A 187 -6.28 -0.72 12.75
CA LEU A 187 -5.98 -2.09 13.15
C LEU A 187 -4.54 -2.24 13.63
N ALA A 188 -3.56 -1.72 12.86
CA ALA A 188 -2.15 -1.76 13.23
C ALA A 188 -1.87 -1.01 14.55
N ASN A 189 -2.49 0.15 14.76
CA ASN A 189 -2.36 0.92 16.00
C ASN A 189 -3.00 0.21 17.20
N ARG A 190 -4.15 -0.45 17.02
CA ARG A 190 -4.74 -1.29 18.06
C ARG A 190 -3.81 -2.47 18.38
N PHE A 191 -3.28 -3.13 17.36
CA PHE A 191 -2.28 -4.20 17.49
C PHE A 191 -1.06 -3.74 18.29
N SER A 192 -0.52 -2.55 18.00
CA SER A 192 0.68 -2.03 18.69
C SER A 192 0.47 -1.55 20.12
N LYS A 193 -0.76 -1.19 20.49
CA LYS A 193 -1.10 -0.75 21.85
C LYS A 193 -1.27 -1.91 22.83
N LEU A 194 -1.32 -3.14 22.34
CA LEU A 194 -1.48 -4.32 23.17
C LEU A 194 -0.14 -4.66 23.85
N LYS A 195 0.07 -4.10 25.05
CA LYS A 195 1.19 -4.47 25.94
C LYS A 195 0.70 -5.16 27.22
N ASN A 196 1.27 -6.35 27.44
CA ASN A 196 1.57 -7.01 28.72
C ASN A 196 0.50 -7.80 29.51
N LYS A 197 -0.82 -7.56 29.44
CA LYS A 197 -1.77 -8.30 30.31
C LYS A 197 -2.68 -9.34 29.65
N ASP A 198 -2.92 -9.21 28.34
CA ASP A 198 -3.84 -10.11 27.62
C ASP A 198 -3.11 -11.15 26.73
N LEU A 199 -1.77 -11.14 26.74
CA LEU A 199 -0.89 -11.94 25.89
C LEU A 199 -0.55 -13.34 26.45
N LEU A 200 -0.97 -13.65 27.67
CA LEU A 200 -0.77 -14.95 28.30
C LEU A 200 -2.13 -15.57 28.60
N LYS A 201 -2.47 -16.63 27.89
CA LYS A 201 -3.19 -17.75 28.47
C LYS A 201 -2.26 -18.95 28.46
#